data_AF-A0A178VWZ2-F1
#
_entry.id   AF-A0A178VWZ2-F1
#
_cell.length_a   1.000
_cell.length_b   1.000
_cell.length_c   1.000
_cell.angle_alpha   90.00
_cell.angle_beta   90.00
_cell.angle_gamma   90.00
#
_symmetry.space_group_name_H-M   'P 1'
#
loop_
_entity.id
_entity.type
_entity.pdbx_description
1 polymer ?
#
loop_
_entity_poly.entity_id
_entity_poly.type
_entity_poly.pdbx_seq_one_letter_code
_entity_poly.pdbx_strand_id
1 'polypeptide(L)'
;MVILRQFQISSFELFQSPKQTGFYSSSRSVPLPRARFYSDFRVMSGNKGTNFEKLYLGMDFGTSGARFTVIDEQGEIKAQGKREYPPFMKEESMDWASSWKATLFSLLEDIPVTVRSLVSSISLDGTSATTLILNSESGEVLCQPYLYNQSCPDALPEVKSIAPANHTVCSGTSTLCKLVSWWNTEVPNRESAVLLHQADWLLWLLHGRLGVSDYNNALKVGYDPESESYPSWLLNQPYSQLLPKVQAPGTSIGNLKESIRMQFGFPDDCIVCTGTTDSIAAFLAARATEPGKAVRTLQYFRIANYISAIHLTFSCEKTVL
;
A
#
# COMPACT_ATOMS: atom_id res chain seq x y z
N MET A 1 -7.47 -3.85 16.37
CA MET A 1 -7.46 -2.62 15.55
C MET A 1 -6.56 -1.56 16.19
N VAL A 2 -5.44 -1.25 15.54
CA VAL A 2 -4.49 -0.22 15.97
C VAL A 2 -4.90 1.09 15.28
N ILE A 3 -5.42 2.05 16.04
CA ILE A 3 -5.63 3.42 15.55
C ILE A 3 -4.36 4.21 15.90
N LEU A 4 -3.54 4.54 14.90
CA LEU A 4 -2.35 5.36 15.08
C LEU A 4 -2.74 6.84 14.90
N ARG A 5 -2.74 7.63 15.99
CA ARG A 5 -3.15 9.04 15.98
C ARG A 5 -2.03 10.07 16.05
N GLN A 6 -0.76 9.67 15.95
CA GLN A 6 0.32 10.65 15.96
C GLN A 6 1.46 10.31 14.99
N PHE A 7 1.60 11.15 13.96
CA PHE A 7 2.87 11.37 13.28
C PHE A 7 3.63 12.42 14.09
N GLN A 8 4.56 12.00 14.94
CA GLN A 8 5.49 12.93 15.58
C GLN A 8 6.86 12.78 14.91
N ILE A 9 7.19 13.72 14.02
CA ILE A 9 8.56 13.90 13.50
C ILE A 9 9.36 14.53 14.64
N SER A 10 10.20 13.75 15.31
CA SER A 10 10.81 14.17 16.58
C SER A 10 12.13 14.95 16.44
N SER A 11 12.84 14.85 15.30
CA SER A 11 14.02 15.70 15.02
C SER A 11 14.56 15.50 13.60
N PHE A 12 15.30 16.51 13.13
CA PHE A 12 16.08 16.49 11.89
C PHE A 12 17.56 16.64 12.27
N GLU A 13 18.39 15.64 11.97
CA GLU A 13 19.85 15.73 12.15
C GLU A 13 20.56 15.67 10.80
N LEU A 14 21.48 16.60 10.58
CA LEU A 14 22.31 16.72 9.38
C LEU A 14 23.71 16.21 9.69
N PHE A 15 24.15 15.16 9.00
CA PHE A 15 25.51 14.66 9.10
C PHE A 15 26.29 14.98 7.82
N GLN A 16 27.45 15.63 7.95
CA GLN A 16 28.41 15.76 6.87
C GLN A 16 29.14 14.44 6.66
N SER A 17 29.10 13.91 5.44
CA SER A 17 29.96 12.79 5.06
C SER A 17 31.43 13.22 5.17
N PRO A 18 32.30 12.47 5.87
CA PRO A 18 33.74 12.68 5.78
C PRO A 18 34.18 12.51 4.32
N LYS A 19 35.03 13.42 3.82
CA LYS A 19 35.67 13.29 2.52
C LYS A 19 36.55 12.03 2.54
N GLN A 20 36.24 11.03 1.71
CA GLN A 20 37.11 9.89 1.51
C GLN A 20 38.39 10.35 0.79
N THR A 21 39.50 10.39 1.51
CA THR A 21 40.85 10.40 0.93
C THR A 21 41.21 8.98 0.51
N GLY A 22 41.66 8.84 -0.72
CA GLY A 22 41.84 7.56 -1.42
C GLY A 22 42.76 6.58 -0.71
N PHE A 23 42.33 5.32 -0.70
CA PHE A 23 43.18 4.17 -0.47
C PHE A 23 43.01 3.19 -1.64
N TYR A 24 44.12 2.92 -2.32
CA TYR A 24 44.29 1.81 -3.25
C TYR A 24 44.07 0.49 -2.50
N SER A 25 43.21 -0.41 -3.02
CA SER A 25 43.18 -1.80 -2.57
C SER A 25 43.35 -2.74 -3.75
N SER A 26 44.43 -3.53 -3.68
CA SER A 26 44.83 -4.58 -4.60
C SER A 26 43.88 -5.78 -4.53
N SER A 27 43.69 -6.40 -5.69
CA SER A 27 42.93 -7.62 -5.92
C SER A 27 43.63 -8.85 -5.33
N ARG A 28 42.94 -9.60 -4.48
CA ARG A 28 43.22 -11.03 -4.25
C ARG A 28 41.92 -11.81 -4.13
N SER A 29 41.78 -12.78 -5.04
CA SER A 29 40.72 -13.78 -5.10
C SER A 29 40.91 -14.84 -4.01
N VAL A 30 39.80 -15.23 -3.37
CA VAL A 30 39.73 -16.37 -2.44
C VAL A 30 38.71 -17.37 -2.99
N PRO A 31 39.03 -18.68 -3.10
CA PRO A 31 38.11 -19.66 -3.67
C PRO A 31 37.09 -20.19 -2.64
N LEU A 32 35.86 -20.40 -3.10
CA LEU A 32 34.74 -21.00 -2.37
C LEU A 32 34.86 -22.54 -2.28
N PRO A 33 34.51 -23.19 -1.16
CA PRO A 33 34.40 -24.64 -1.09
C PRO A 33 33.02 -25.13 -1.57
N ARG A 34 33.04 -26.23 -2.35
CA ARG A 34 31.86 -26.98 -2.84
C ARG A 34 31.11 -27.67 -1.69
N ALA A 35 29.82 -27.42 -1.54
CA ALA A 35 28.93 -28.22 -0.71
C ALA A 35 28.27 -29.35 -1.53
N ARG A 36 28.30 -30.57 -0.97
CA ARG A 36 27.73 -31.80 -1.55
C ARG A 36 26.20 -31.81 -1.37
N PHE A 37 25.48 -32.15 -2.43
CA PHE A 37 24.08 -32.53 -2.38
C PHE A 37 23.94 -33.93 -1.77
N TYR A 38 23.13 -34.08 -0.73
CA TYR A 38 22.56 -35.36 -0.32
C TYR A 38 21.04 -35.28 -0.51
N SER A 39 20.56 -36.09 -1.44
CA SER A 39 19.15 -36.41 -1.65
C SER A 39 18.78 -37.61 -0.77
N ASP A 40 17.84 -37.45 0.15
CA ASP A 40 17.02 -38.56 0.66
C ASP A 40 15.83 -38.02 1.44
N PHE A 41 14.63 -38.07 0.84
CA PHE A 41 13.36 -37.90 1.55
C PHE A 41 12.50 -39.14 1.31
N ARG A 42 12.36 -39.97 2.35
CA ARG A 42 11.36 -41.04 2.46
C ARG A 42 10.05 -40.44 2.96
N VAL A 43 8.96 -40.66 2.24
CA VAL A 43 7.60 -40.38 2.71
C VAL A 43 7.13 -41.56 3.58
N MET A 44 6.96 -41.31 4.87
CA MET A 44 6.20 -42.18 5.78
C MET A 44 4.74 -41.70 5.77
N SER A 45 3.83 -42.56 5.35
CA SER A 45 2.39 -42.30 5.33
C SER A 45 1.80 -42.35 6.75
N GLY A 46 1.34 -41.21 7.23
CA GLY A 46 0.59 -41.07 8.48
C GLY A 46 -0.75 -40.42 8.22
N ASN A 47 -1.83 -41.19 8.37
CA ASN A 47 -3.21 -40.77 8.18
C ASN A 47 -3.62 -39.77 9.28
N LYS A 48 -3.58 -38.47 8.98
CA LYS A 48 -4.23 -37.39 9.74
C LYS A 48 -5.01 -36.56 8.73
N GLY A 49 -6.28 -36.27 9.00
CA GLY A 49 -7.09 -35.39 8.15
C GLY A 49 -6.29 -34.14 7.81
N THR A 50 -6.04 -33.92 6.52
CA THR A 50 -5.16 -32.85 6.04
C THR A 50 -5.88 -31.52 6.23
N ASN A 51 -5.76 -30.95 7.43
CA ASN A 51 -5.98 -29.53 7.63
C ASN A 51 -4.80 -28.85 6.95
N PHE A 52 -4.94 -28.56 5.65
CA PHE A 52 -3.91 -27.85 4.92
C PHE A 52 -3.72 -26.49 5.58
N GLU A 53 -2.47 -26.18 5.94
CA GLU A 53 -2.12 -24.96 6.67
C GLU A 53 -2.44 -23.74 5.79
N LYS A 54 -3.31 -22.86 6.29
CA LYS A 54 -3.71 -21.64 5.58
C LYS A 54 -2.58 -20.63 5.58
N LEU A 55 -2.38 -19.97 4.45
CA LEU A 55 -1.40 -18.92 4.26
C LEU A 55 -2.07 -17.56 3.97
N TYR A 56 -1.33 -16.48 4.22
CA TYR A 56 -1.79 -15.11 4.10
C TYR A 56 -0.82 -14.31 3.25
N LEU A 57 -1.30 -13.69 2.18
CA LEU A 57 -0.51 -12.88 1.25
C LEU A 57 -0.67 -11.40 1.58
N GLY A 58 0.46 -10.74 1.87
CA GLY A 58 0.60 -9.29 1.91
C GLY A 58 1.40 -8.79 0.72
N MET A 59 1.01 -7.66 0.11
CA MET A 59 1.78 -6.98 -0.93
C MET A 59 1.98 -5.51 -0.58
N ASP A 60 3.16 -4.97 -0.89
CA ASP A 60 3.56 -3.58 -0.61
C ASP A 60 3.83 -2.88 -1.94
N PHE A 61 3.01 -1.89 -2.29
CA PHE A 61 3.18 -1.06 -3.50
C PHE A 61 3.76 0.31 -3.14
N GLY A 62 5.06 0.33 -2.90
CA GLY A 62 5.84 1.54 -2.63
C GLY A 62 6.12 2.41 -3.87
N THR A 63 7.13 3.27 -3.75
CA THR A 63 7.38 4.36 -4.70
C THR A 63 8.04 3.95 -6.02
N SER A 64 8.86 2.90 -6.04
CA SER A 64 9.64 2.49 -7.22
C SER A 64 9.43 1.03 -7.65
N GLY A 65 8.72 0.26 -6.84
CA GLY A 65 8.39 -1.12 -7.12
C GLY A 65 7.47 -1.66 -6.05
N ALA A 66 7.15 -2.94 -6.17
CA ALA A 66 6.29 -3.63 -5.23
C ALA A 66 6.92 -4.93 -4.73
N ARG A 67 6.45 -5.38 -3.57
CA ARG A 67 6.92 -6.56 -2.86
C ARG A 67 5.74 -7.44 -2.50
N PHE A 68 6.00 -8.72 -2.25
CA PHE A 68 5.03 -9.59 -1.61
C PHE A 68 5.69 -10.38 -0.47
N THR A 69 4.88 -10.79 0.50
CA THR A 69 5.26 -11.73 1.56
C THR A 69 4.06 -12.64 1.83
N VAL A 70 4.31 -13.94 1.86
CA VAL A 70 3.33 -14.96 2.25
C VAL A 70 3.74 -15.52 3.61
N ILE A 71 2.81 -15.53 4.56
CA ILE A 71 3.02 -16.03 5.91
C ILE A 71 2.02 -17.10 6.32
N ASP A 72 2.33 -17.91 7.33
CA ASP A 72 1.35 -18.72 8.06
C ASP A 72 0.70 -17.95 9.22
N GLU A 73 -0.12 -18.63 10.03
CA GLU A 73 -0.80 -18.04 11.20
C GLU A 73 0.17 -17.59 12.31
N GLN A 74 1.34 -18.23 12.42
CA GLN A 74 2.41 -17.87 13.36
C GLN A 74 3.24 -16.69 12.81
N GLY A 75 3.04 -16.37 11.54
CA GLY A 75 3.69 -15.31 10.81
C GLY A 75 5.10 -15.67 10.35
N GLU A 76 5.39 -16.97 10.15
CA GLU A 76 6.60 -17.41 9.47
C GLU A 76 6.49 -17.15 7.97
N ILE A 77 7.55 -16.62 7.36
CA ILE A 77 7.57 -16.32 5.93
C ILE A 77 7.75 -17.62 5.14
N LYS A 78 6.75 -17.97 4.31
CA LYS A 78 6.79 -19.12 3.39
C LYS A 78 7.26 -18.74 1.99
N ALA A 79 7.02 -17.50 1.56
CA ALA A 79 7.55 -16.95 0.31
C ALA A 79 7.64 -15.42 0.39
N GLN A 80 8.59 -14.83 -0.32
CA GLN A 80 8.69 -13.37 -0.49
C GLN A 80 9.38 -13.05 -1.81
N GLY A 81 9.07 -11.88 -2.37
CA GLY A 81 9.63 -11.43 -3.64
C GLY A 81 9.45 -9.94 -3.84
N LYS A 82 10.10 -9.41 -4.87
CA LYS A 82 10.01 -7.99 -5.25
C LYS A 82 10.14 -7.82 -6.76
N ARG A 83 9.49 -6.80 -7.30
CA ARG A 83 9.64 -6.35 -8.68
C ARG A 83 9.69 -4.82 -8.74
N GLU A 84 10.51 -4.31 -9.64
CA GLU A 84 10.48 -2.90 -10.02
C GLU A 84 9.31 -2.64 -10.98
N TYR A 85 8.84 -1.40 -11.03
CA TYR A 85 7.76 -1.04 -11.95
C TYR A 85 8.27 -1.04 -13.40
N PRO A 86 7.62 -1.76 -14.33
CA PRO A 86 8.00 -1.73 -15.73
C PRO A 86 7.72 -0.35 -16.34
N PRO A 87 8.53 0.09 -17.32
CA PRO A 87 8.29 1.35 -18.00
C PRO A 87 7.09 1.18 -18.95
N PHE A 88 5.97 1.82 -18.64
CA PHE A 88 4.89 2.04 -19.60
C PHE A 88 4.89 3.52 -19.98
N MET A 89 5.20 3.84 -21.23
CA MET A 89 5.17 5.21 -21.74
C MET A 89 3.87 5.45 -22.50
N LYS A 90 3.15 6.50 -22.13
CA LYS A 90 2.16 7.14 -23.01
C LYS A 90 2.71 8.51 -23.38
N GLU A 91 3.08 8.68 -24.66
CA GLU A 91 3.39 9.96 -25.30
C GLU A 91 4.21 10.93 -24.41
N GLU A 92 5.29 10.44 -23.77
CA GLU A 92 6.27 11.16 -22.92
C GLU A 92 6.08 11.11 -21.39
N SER A 93 5.07 10.41 -20.85
CA SER A 93 4.90 10.21 -19.39
C SER A 93 4.70 8.74 -19.00
N MET A 94 5.08 8.39 -17.77
CA MET A 94 4.91 7.04 -17.24
C MET A 94 3.44 6.79 -16.88
N ASP A 95 2.83 5.78 -17.51
CA ASP A 95 1.51 5.28 -17.14
C ASP A 95 1.63 4.39 -15.90
N TRP A 96 1.66 5.06 -14.74
CA TRP A 96 1.85 4.42 -13.45
C TRP A 96 0.78 3.38 -13.13
N ALA A 97 -0.48 3.63 -13.49
CA ALA A 97 -1.56 2.67 -13.24
C ALA A 97 -1.31 1.37 -14.00
N SER A 98 -0.99 1.45 -15.30
CA SER A 98 -0.63 0.28 -16.10
C SER A 98 0.60 -0.44 -15.55
N SER A 99 1.64 0.30 -15.12
CA SER A 99 2.82 -0.27 -14.46
C SER A 99 2.45 -1.04 -13.19
N TRP A 100 1.65 -0.46 -12.29
CA TRP A 100 1.24 -1.11 -11.06
C TRP A 100 0.41 -2.36 -11.32
N LYS A 101 -0.53 -2.30 -12.27
CA LYS A 101 -1.31 -3.48 -12.69
C LYS A 101 -0.42 -4.60 -13.22
N ALA A 102 0.52 -4.29 -14.11
CA ALA A 102 1.45 -5.29 -14.63
C ALA A 102 2.31 -5.91 -13.51
N THR A 103 2.77 -5.09 -12.56
CA THR A 103 3.54 -5.55 -11.41
C THR A 103 2.71 -6.43 -10.47
N LEU A 104 1.44 -6.09 -10.21
CA LEU A 104 0.52 -6.93 -9.43
C LEU A 104 0.45 -8.34 -9.99
N PHE A 105 0.14 -8.48 -11.28
CA PHE A 105 0.05 -9.80 -11.90
C PHE A 105 1.39 -10.52 -11.99
N SER A 106 2.50 -9.78 -12.16
CA SER A 106 3.83 -10.38 -12.15
C SER A 106 4.21 -10.92 -10.77
N LEU A 107 3.88 -10.21 -9.69
CA LEU A 107 4.12 -10.69 -8.33
C LEU A 107 3.24 -11.88 -7.97
N LEU A 108 1.97 -11.91 -8.42
CA LEU A 108 1.11 -13.09 -8.26
C LEU A 108 1.70 -14.32 -8.95
N GLU A 109 2.28 -14.16 -10.14
CA GLU A 109 2.95 -15.24 -10.87
C GLU A 109 4.22 -15.73 -10.16
N ASP A 110 4.98 -14.83 -9.52
CA ASP A 110 6.21 -15.16 -8.80
C ASP A 110 5.98 -16.03 -7.55
N ILE A 111 4.75 -16.11 -7.02
CA ILE A 111 4.44 -16.96 -5.88
C ILE A 111 4.43 -18.42 -6.36
N PRO A 112 5.17 -19.34 -5.71
CA PRO A 112 5.14 -20.76 -6.08
C PRO A 112 3.71 -21.31 -6.08
N VAL A 113 3.35 -22.12 -7.08
CA VAL A 113 1.99 -22.67 -7.22
C VAL A 113 1.54 -23.42 -5.96
N THR A 114 2.45 -24.19 -5.34
CA THR A 114 2.19 -24.93 -4.09
C THR A 114 1.91 -24.01 -2.89
N VAL A 115 2.41 -22.77 -2.92
CA VAL A 115 2.14 -21.74 -1.91
C VAL A 115 0.80 -21.06 -2.23
N ARG A 116 0.56 -20.68 -3.49
CA ARG A 116 -0.71 -20.04 -3.92
C ARG A 116 -1.94 -20.87 -3.60
N SER A 117 -1.86 -22.19 -3.76
CA SER A 117 -2.97 -23.11 -3.46
C SER A 117 -3.37 -23.15 -1.98
N LEU A 118 -2.55 -22.57 -1.09
CA LEU A 118 -2.80 -22.50 0.36
C LEU A 118 -3.15 -21.07 0.83
N VAL A 119 -3.04 -20.06 -0.04
CA VAL A 119 -3.34 -18.67 0.34
C VAL A 119 -4.84 -18.50 0.53
N SER A 120 -5.27 -18.28 1.78
CA SER A 120 -6.67 -18.10 2.17
C SER A 120 -7.10 -16.63 2.18
N SER A 121 -6.16 -15.68 2.23
CA SER A 121 -6.47 -14.25 2.26
C SER A 121 -5.37 -13.41 1.61
N ILE A 122 -5.78 -12.34 0.94
CA ILE A 122 -4.90 -11.36 0.29
C ILE A 122 -5.23 -9.95 0.82
N SER A 123 -4.20 -9.20 1.21
CA SER A 123 -4.29 -7.76 1.46
C SER A 123 -3.06 -7.08 0.87
N LEU A 124 -3.13 -5.76 0.64
CA LEU A 124 -1.99 -4.99 0.17
C LEU A 124 -2.03 -3.55 0.68
N ASP A 125 -0.85 -2.96 0.78
CA ASP A 125 -0.69 -1.54 1.06
C ASP A 125 -0.21 -0.77 -0.17
N GLY A 126 -0.36 0.55 -0.11
CA GLY A 126 0.10 1.46 -1.16
C GLY A 126 0.56 2.81 -0.60
N THR A 127 1.10 3.63 -1.47
CA THR A 127 1.58 4.97 -1.11
C THR A 127 0.44 5.91 -0.71
N SER A 128 0.59 6.58 0.43
CA SER A 128 -0.42 7.49 0.97
C SER A 128 -0.83 8.59 0.00
N ALA A 129 -2.14 8.85 -0.10
CA ALA A 129 -2.73 9.89 -0.95
C ALA A 129 -2.44 9.78 -2.45
N THR A 130 -1.90 8.65 -2.94
CA THR A 130 -1.90 8.36 -4.37
C THR A 130 -3.34 8.10 -4.81
N THR A 131 -3.84 8.92 -5.73
CA THR A 131 -5.28 9.05 -6.02
C THR A 131 -5.56 8.72 -7.48
N LEU A 132 -6.54 7.86 -7.73
CA LEU A 132 -7.07 7.55 -9.04
C LEU A 132 -8.55 7.95 -9.10
N ILE A 133 -8.97 8.47 -10.24
CA ILE A 133 -10.38 8.76 -10.53
C ILE A 133 -10.82 7.87 -11.70
N LEU A 134 -11.87 7.09 -11.47
CA LEU A 134 -12.38 6.13 -12.44
C LEU A 134 -13.81 6.46 -12.85
N ASN A 135 -14.22 6.06 -14.04
CA ASN A 135 -15.63 5.96 -14.38
C ASN A 135 -16.26 4.75 -13.66
N SER A 136 -17.40 4.96 -13.00
CA SER A 136 -18.03 3.93 -12.18
C SER A 136 -18.63 2.77 -12.97
N GLU A 137 -19.00 3.00 -14.23
CA GLU A 137 -19.63 1.99 -15.09
C GLU A 137 -18.60 1.15 -15.84
N SER A 138 -17.61 1.81 -16.47
CA SER A 138 -16.59 1.12 -17.28
C SER A 138 -15.39 0.65 -16.46
N GLY A 139 -15.13 1.26 -15.30
CA GLY A 139 -13.90 1.05 -14.54
C GLY A 139 -12.66 1.66 -15.21
N GLU A 140 -12.84 2.50 -16.22
CA GLU A 140 -11.76 3.21 -16.90
C GLU A 140 -11.15 4.28 -16.00
N VAL A 141 -9.81 4.37 -15.99
CA VAL A 141 -9.08 5.42 -15.29
C VAL A 141 -9.14 6.71 -16.13
N LEU A 142 -9.74 7.76 -15.58
CA LEU A 142 -10.10 8.98 -16.31
C LEU A 142 -8.93 9.96 -16.52
N CYS A 143 -7.89 9.86 -15.70
CA CYS A 143 -6.69 10.70 -15.79
C CYS A 143 -5.47 9.96 -15.24
N GLN A 144 -4.27 10.48 -15.50
CA GLN A 144 -3.07 9.96 -14.84
C GLN A 144 -3.23 10.02 -13.30
N PRO A 145 -2.76 9.01 -12.55
CA PRO A 145 -2.83 9.03 -11.10
C PRO A 145 -2.14 10.26 -10.51
N TYR A 146 -2.78 10.89 -9.53
CA TYR A 146 -2.12 11.93 -8.72
C TYR A 146 -1.25 11.25 -7.67
N LEU A 147 0.08 11.31 -7.85
CA LEU A 147 1.03 10.60 -6.99
C LEU A 147 1.10 11.18 -5.57
N TYR A 148 1.54 10.38 -4.60
CA TYR A 148 1.66 10.74 -3.17
C TYR A 148 2.35 12.09 -2.91
N ASN A 149 3.38 12.43 -3.68
CA ASN A 149 4.16 13.67 -3.56
C ASN A 149 3.70 14.80 -4.50
N GLN A 150 2.75 14.53 -5.40
CA GLN A 150 2.19 15.54 -6.29
C GLN A 150 1.24 16.45 -5.52
N SER A 151 1.41 17.75 -5.70
CA SER A 151 0.63 18.79 -5.04
C SER A 151 -0.33 19.46 -6.02
N CYS A 152 -1.55 19.72 -5.57
CA CYS A 152 -2.58 20.52 -6.24
C CYS A 152 -2.81 21.83 -5.45
N PRO A 153 -1.93 22.83 -5.59
CA PRO A 153 -2.02 24.07 -4.82
C PRO A 153 -3.20 24.95 -5.23
N ASP A 154 -3.71 24.77 -6.45
CA ASP A 154 -4.91 25.41 -7.01
C ASP A 154 -6.17 25.13 -6.17
N ALA A 155 -6.31 23.90 -5.67
CA ALA A 155 -7.45 23.48 -4.86
C ALA A 155 -7.32 23.83 -3.37
N LEU A 156 -6.11 24.16 -2.89
CA LEU A 156 -5.85 24.35 -1.46
C LEU A 156 -6.67 25.49 -0.81
N PRO A 157 -6.90 26.65 -1.46
CA PRO A 157 -7.76 27.69 -0.91
C PRO A 157 -9.21 27.22 -0.70
N GLU A 158 -9.75 26.45 -1.63
CA GLU A 158 -11.10 25.88 -1.53
C GLU A 158 -11.17 24.84 -0.41
N VAL A 159 -10.19 23.94 -0.33
CA VAL A 159 -10.12 22.97 0.77
C VAL A 159 -10.05 23.65 2.14
N LYS A 160 -9.27 24.74 2.26
CA LYS A 160 -9.17 25.53 3.51
C LYS A 160 -10.44 26.30 3.86
N SER A 161 -11.30 26.61 2.89
CA SER A 161 -12.55 27.34 3.15
C SER A 161 -13.64 26.44 3.73
N ILE A 162 -13.55 25.11 3.50
CA ILE A 162 -14.53 24.13 3.97
C ILE A 162 -14.04 23.29 5.16
N ALA A 163 -12.75 22.98 5.23
CA ALA A 163 -12.21 22.08 6.25
C ALA A 163 -11.91 22.85 7.55
N PRO A 164 -11.99 22.18 8.72
CA PRO A 164 -11.56 22.76 9.98
C PRO A 164 -10.12 23.30 9.92
N ALA A 165 -9.85 24.35 10.70
CA ALA A 165 -8.51 24.93 10.78
C ALA A 165 -7.46 23.86 11.15
N ASN A 166 -6.34 23.85 10.43
CA ASN A 166 -5.23 22.89 10.60
C ASN A 166 -5.59 21.40 10.39
N HIS A 167 -6.73 21.10 9.74
CA HIS A 167 -7.08 19.72 9.40
C HIS A 167 -6.02 19.08 8.47
N THR A 168 -5.84 17.75 8.55
CA THR A 168 -4.81 17.00 7.79
C THR A 168 -4.95 17.11 6.26
N VAL A 169 -6.14 17.50 5.79
CA VAL A 169 -6.46 17.75 4.37
C VAL A 169 -6.01 19.12 3.88
N CYS A 170 -5.68 20.06 4.78
CA CYS A 170 -5.21 21.41 4.45
C CYS A 170 -3.74 21.43 3.99
N SER A 171 -3.38 20.49 3.09
CA SER A 171 -2.09 20.34 2.42
C SER A 171 -2.33 20.06 0.95
N GLY A 172 -1.58 20.70 0.05
CA GLY A 172 -1.74 20.53 -1.40
C GLY A 172 -1.52 19.10 -1.90
N THR A 173 -0.80 18.26 -1.14
CA THR A 173 -0.60 16.83 -1.45
C THR A 173 -1.71 15.90 -0.95
N SER A 174 -2.69 16.43 -0.22
CA SER A 174 -3.82 15.64 0.30
C SER A 174 -4.67 15.06 -0.83
N THR A 175 -5.29 13.91 -0.56
CA THR A 175 -6.27 13.31 -1.48
C THR A 175 -7.41 14.30 -1.75
N LEU A 176 -7.84 15.07 -0.75
CA LEU A 176 -8.92 16.05 -0.94
C LEU A 176 -8.53 17.17 -1.92
N CYS A 177 -7.32 17.72 -1.83
CA CYS A 177 -6.86 18.71 -2.82
C CYS A 177 -6.81 18.11 -4.24
N LYS A 178 -6.39 16.85 -4.38
CA LYS A 178 -6.36 16.14 -5.67
C LYS A 178 -7.78 15.92 -6.23
N LEU A 179 -8.72 15.50 -5.38
CA LEU A 179 -10.13 15.34 -5.73
C LEU A 179 -10.76 16.67 -6.19
N VAL A 180 -10.57 17.73 -5.41
CA VAL A 180 -11.12 19.07 -5.73
C VAL A 180 -10.50 19.63 -7.01
N SER A 181 -9.17 19.49 -7.17
CA SER A 181 -8.47 19.91 -8.38
C SER A 181 -9.00 19.19 -9.62
N TRP A 182 -9.15 17.85 -9.55
CA TRP A 182 -9.77 17.07 -10.63
C TRP A 182 -11.21 17.50 -10.90
N TRP A 183 -12.02 17.65 -9.85
CA TRP A 183 -13.42 18.04 -9.96
C TRP A 183 -13.59 19.38 -10.71
N ASN A 184 -12.71 20.35 -10.40
CA ASN A 184 -12.72 21.69 -10.99
C ASN A 184 -12.24 21.73 -12.45
N THR A 185 -11.74 20.62 -13.02
CA THR A 185 -11.45 20.52 -14.47
C THR A 185 -12.71 20.31 -15.32
N GLU A 186 -13.87 20.06 -14.68
CA GLU A 186 -15.18 19.93 -15.34
C GLU A 186 -15.24 18.83 -16.43
N VAL A 187 -14.56 17.70 -16.19
CA VAL A 187 -14.65 16.52 -17.08
C VAL A 187 -16.12 16.16 -17.32
N PRO A 188 -16.55 15.90 -18.57
CA PRO A 188 -17.91 15.43 -18.85
C PRO A 188 -18.26 14.16 -18.06
N ASN A 189 -19.49 14.11 -17.54
CA ASN A 189 -19.98 12.99 -16.72
C ASN A 189 -19.16 12.70 -15.44
N ARG A 190 -18.55 13.75 -14.85
CA ARG A 190 -17.76 13.63 -13.61
C ARG A 190 -18.55 13.09 -12.42
N GLU A 191 -19.86 13.22 -12.43
CA GLU A 191 -20.79 12.68 -11.43
C GLU A 191 -20.85 11.15 -11.43
N SER A 192 -20.54 10.51 -12.56
CA SER A 192 -20.43 9.05 -12.67
C SER A 192 -19.00 8.57 -12.40
N ALA A 193 -18.17 9.38 -11.74
CA ALA A 193 -16.84 8.99 -11.34
C ALA A 193 -16.79 8.42 -9.91
N VAL A 194 -15.72 7.72 -9.59
CA VAL A 194 -15.40 7.25 -8.24
C VAL A 194 -13.92 7.47 -7.96
N LEU A 195 -13.62 7.87 -6.72
CA LEU A 195 -12.26 7.97 -6.22
C LEU A 195 -11.82 6.65 -5.61
N LEU A 196 -10.63 6.21 -5.99
CA LEU A 196 -9.92 5.11 -5.32
C LEU A 196 -8.50 5.54 -5.00
N HIS A 197 -8.01 5.17 -3.82
CA HIS A 197 -6.58 5.23 -3.54
C HIS A 197 -5.84 4.11 -4.27
N GLN A 198 -4.52 4.19 -4.35
CA GLN A 198 -3.70 3.17 -5.01
C GLN A 198 -3.99 1.75 -4.51
N ALA A 199 -4.05 1.57 -3.18
CA ALA A 199 -4.33 0.28 -2.57
C ALA A 199 -5.73 -0.23 -2.94
N ASP A 200 -6.74 0.64 -2.80
CA ASP A 200 -8.13 0.33 -3.15
C ASP A 200 -8.28 -0.12 -4.60
N TRP A 201 -7.62 0.57 -5.53
CA TRP A 201 -7.67 0.26 -6.96
C TRP A 201 -7.05 -1.10 -7.28
N LEU A 202 -5.88 -1.40 -6.71
CA LEU A 202 -5.21 -2.69 -6.89
C LEU A 202 -6.04 -3.84 -6.29
N LEU A 203 -6.62 -3.64 -5.10
CA LEU A 203 -7.54 -4.61 -4.49
C LEU A 203 -8.78 -4.79 -5.36
N TRP A 204 -9.36 -3.71 -5.88
CA TRP A 204 -10.53 -3.76 -6.77
C TRP A 204 -10.27 -4.61 -8.02
N LEU A 205 -9.06 -4.58 -8.59
CA LEU A 205 -8.70 -5.48 -9.69
C LEU A 205 -8.84 -6.97 -9.31
N LEU A 206 -8.58 -7.29 -8.03
CA LEU A 206 -8.65 -8.65 -7.46
C LEU A 206 -10.07 -9.09 -7.11
N HIS A 207 -10.88 -8.23 -6.48
CA HIS A 207 -12.23 -8.62 -5.98
C HIS A 207 -13.40 -8.09 -6.81
N GLY A 208 -13.20 -7.08 -7.66
CA GLY A 208 -14.21 -6.56 -8.60
C GLY A 208 -15.34 -5.73 -7.99
N ARG A 209 -15.34 -5.49 -6.67
CA ARG A 209 -16.35 -4.66 -5.98
C ARG A 209 -15.88 -3.21 -5.89
N LEU A 210 -16.42 -2.32 -6.71
CA LEU A 210 -15.93 -0.94 -6.80
C LEU A 210 -16.25 -0.10 -5.55
N GLY A 211 -15.36 0.85 -5.21
CA GLY A 211 -15.65 1.90 -4.21
C GLY A 211 -15.51 1.47 -2.75
N VAL A 212 -14.48 0.68 -2.40
CA VAL A 212 -14.17 0.28 -1.02
C VAL A 212 -12.74 0.70 -0.68
N SER A 213 -12.56 1.39 0.44
CA SER A 213 -11.28 1.83 1.00
C SER A 213 -11.19 1.48 2.49
N ASP A 214 -10.09 1.87 3.13
CA ASP A 214 -9.83 1.69 4.56
C ASP A 214 -9.61 3.01 5.30
N TYR A 215 -9.70 2.95 6.63
CA TYR A 215 -9.53 4.08 7.53
C TYR A 215 -8.24 4.89 7.28
N ASN A 216 -7.13 4.21 6.97
CA ASN A 216 -5.82 4.83 6.86
C ASN A 216 -5.65 5.53 5.51
N ASN A 217 -6.05 4.88 4.42
CA ASN A 217 -6.03 5.47 3.09
C ASN A 217 -6.98 6.68 3.00
N ALA A 218 -8.19 6.56 3.56
CA ALA A 218 -9.21 7.62 3.50
C ALA A 218 -8.95 8.84 4.42
N LEU A 219 -7.97 8.76 5.34
CA LEU A 219 -7.67 9.86 6.26
C LEU A 219 -7.30 11.16 5.53
N LYS A 220 -6.55 11.06 4.42
CA LYS A 220 -6.08 12.21 3.64
C LYS A 220 -7.13 12.79 2.68
N VAL A 221 -8.29 12.14 2.52
CA VAL A 221 -9.46 12.75 1.86
C VAL A 221 -10.41 13.42 2.86
N GLY A 222 -10.27 13.12 4.14
CA GLY A 222 -11.03 13.76 5.22
C GLY A 222 -11.96 12.82 5.97
N TYR A 223 -11.85 11.51 5.76
CA TYR A 223 -12.54 10.53 6.60
C TYR A 223 -12.07 10.63 8.05
N ASP A 224 -13.01 10.57 9.00
CA ASP A 224 -12.70 10.55 10.42
C ASP A 224 -12.86 9.12 10.96
N PRO A 225 -11.75 8.41 11.27
CA PRO A 225 -11.81 7.05 11.77
C PRO A 225 -12.29 6.94 13.22
N GLU A 226 -12.46 8.03 13.97
CA GLU A 226 -13.05 7.99 15.31
C GLU A 226 -14.58 7.99 15.28
N SER A 227 -15.18 8.76 14.38
CA SER A 227 -16.62 8.73 14.12
C SER A 227 -17.02 7.70 13.06
N GLU A 228 -16.05 7.02 12.47
CA GLU A 228 -16.20 6.07 11.36
C GLU A 228 -17.04 6.63 10.18
N SER A 229 -16.90 7.93 9.92
CA SER A 229 -17.72 8.63 8.93
C SER A 229 -16.95 9.72 8.20
N TYR A 230 -17.46 10.10 7.02
CA TYR A 230 -17.07 11.36 6.42
C TYR A 230 -17.79 12.52 7.13
N PRO A 231 -17.07 13.57 7.53
CA PRO A 231 -17.65 14.68 8.26
C PRO A 231 -18.58 15.52 7.39
N SER A 232 -19.55 16.20 8.01
CA SER A 232 -20.59 16.98 7.30
C SER A 232 -20.04 18.06 6.38
N TRP A 233 -18.93 18.72 6.75
CA TRP A 233 -18.29 19.75 5.91
C TRP A 233 -17.81 19.20 4.56
N LEU A 234 -17.46 17.91 4.51
CA LEU A 234 -17.07 17.20 3.29
C LEU A 234 -18.32 16.67 2.56
N LEU A 235 -19.25 16.04 3.29
CA LEU A 235 -20.46 15.46 2.70
C LEU A 235 -21.35 16.50 1.99
N ASN A 236 -21.33 17.74 2.45
CA ASN A 236 -22.10 18.84 1.84
C ASN A 236 -21.53 19.34 0.50
N GLN A 237 -20.38 18.84 0.06
CA GLN A 237 -19.77 19.22 -1.21
C GLN A 237 -20.20 18.28 -2.34
N PRO A 238 -20.32 18.76 -3.59
CA PRO A 238 -20.81 17.93 -4.70
C PRO A 238 -19.88 16.77 -5.06
N TYR A 239 -18.57 16.94 -4.86
CA TYR A 239 -17.58 15.87 -5.09
C TYR A 239 -17.59 14.79 -4.00
N SER A 240 -18.37 14.94 -2.92
CA SER A 240 -18.47 13.90 -1.88
C SER A 240 -19.08 12.60 -2.42
N GLN A 241 -19.85 12.66 -3.51
CA GLN A 241 -20.44 11.49 -4.17
C GLN A 241 -19.41 10.53 -4.79
N LEU A 242 -18.18 10.99 -5.05
CA LEU A 242 -17.08 10.17 -5.55
C LEU A 242 -16.40 9.33 -4.45
N LEU A 243 -16.67 9.63 -3.18
CA LEU A 243 -15.92 9.05 -2.07
C LEU A 243 -16.23 7.54 -1.92
N PRO A 244 -15.20 6.70 -1.70
CA PRO A 244 -15.41 5.28 -1.49
C PRO A 244 -16.05 5.01 -0.13
N LYS A 245 -16.76 3.89 -0.01
CA LYS A 245 -17.14 3.34 1.30
C LYS A 245 -15.89 2.94 2.05
N VAL A 246 -15.87 3.11 3.36
CA VAL A 246 -14.69 2.85 4.18
C VAL A 246 -14.97 1.74 5.18
N GLN A 247 -14.02 0.81 5.32
CA GLN A 247 -14.02 -0.24 6.33
C GLN A 247 -12.74 -0.20 7.16
N ALA A 248 -12.65 -1.00 8.22
CA ALA A 248 -11.40 -1.14 8.95
C ALA A 248 -10.31 -1.80 8.08
N PRO A 249 -9.03 -1.47 8.26
CA PRO A 249 -7.92 -2.19 7.61
C PRO A 249 -7.94 -3.70 7.91
N GLY A 250 -7.67 -4.53 6.91
CA GLY A 250 -7.60 -5.99 7.06
C GLY A 250 -8.95 -6.71 7.15
N THR A 251 -10.07 -6.03 6.86
CA THR A 251 -11.41 -6.65 6.83
C THR A 251 -11.75 -7.21 5.46
N SER A 252 -12.48 -8.32 5.44
CA SER A 252 -12.89 -8.96 4.18
C SER A 252 -13.80 -8.07 3.34
N ILE A 253 -13.42 -7.86 2.08
CA ILE A 253 -14.24 -7.18 1.07
C ILE A 253 -15.08 -8.20 0.31
N GLY A 254 -14.49 -9.33 -0.09
CA GLY A 254 -15.15 -10.39 -0.83
C GLY A 254 -14.16 -11.42 -1.34
N ASN A 255 -14.67 -12.43 -2.07
CA ASN A 255 -13.83 -13.48 -2.64
C ASN A 255 -12.96 -12.93 -3.79
N LEU A 256 -11.80 -13.56 -3.98
CA LEU A 256 -10.96 -13.34 -5.15
C LEU A 256 -11.75 -13.68 -6.43
N LYS A 257 -11.63 -12.83 -7.46
CA LYS A 257 -12.30 -13.06 -8.74
C LYS A 257 -11.92 -14.40 -9.32
N GLU A 258 -12.94 -15.12 -9.82
CA GLU A 258 -12.79 -16.44 -10.42
C GLU A 258 -11.72 -16.49 -11.52
N SER A 259 -11.66 -15.46 -12.37
CA SER A 259 -10.66 -15.39 -13.45
C SER A 259 -9.21 -15.43 -12.93
N ILE A 260 -8.95 -14.75 -11.80
CA ILE A 260 -7.62 -14.69 -11.17
C ILE A 260 -7.36 -15.99 -10.42
N ARG A 261 -8.35 -16.49 -9.69
CA ARG A 261 -8.30 -17.80 -9.02
C ARG A 261 -7.88 -18.90 -9.98
N MET A 262 -8.58 -19.04 -11.10
CA MET A 262 -8.34 -20.08 -12.11
C MET A 262 -7.00 -19.89 -12.82
N GLN A 263 -6.61 -18.65 -13.13
CA GLN A 263 -5.35 -18.36 -13.79
C GLN A 263 -4.13 -18.69 -12.93
N PHE A 264 -4.17 -18.37 -11.64
CA PHE A 264 -3.01 -18.46 -10.75
C PHE A 264 -3.06 -19.64 -9.76
N GLY A 265 -4.17 -20.38 -9.67
CA GLY A 265 -4.29 -21.56 -8.81
C GLY A 265 -4.53 -21.25 -7.32
N PHE A 266 -5.27 -20.17 -7.02
CA PHE A 266 -5.72 -19.88 -5.65
C PHE A 266 -6.93 -20.75 -5.26
N PRO A 267 -7.18 -20.99 -3.96
CA PRO A 267 -8.35 -21.73 -3.50
C PRO A 267 -9.65 -20.93 -3.66
N ASP A 268 -10.77 -21.65 -3.71
CA ASP A 268 -12.12 -21.11 -3.96
C ASP A 268 -12.61 -20.17 -2.85
N ASP A 269 -12.17 -20.39 -1.63
CA ASP A 269 -12.48 -19.59 -0.44
C ASP A 269 -11.44 -18.49 -0.17
N CYS A 270 -10.53 -18.21 -1.12
CA CYS A 270 -9.57 -17.11 -0.98
C CYS A 270 -10.30 -15.76 -0.98
N ILE A 271 -10.14 -15.01 0.12
CA ILE A 271 -10.73 -13.68 0.29
C ILE A 271 -9.72 -12.57 -0.01
N VAL A 272 -10.25 -11.42 -0.41
CA VAL A 272 -9.51 -10.17 -0.53
C VAL A 272 -9.99 -9.23 0.57
N CYS A 273 -9.05 -8.69 1.33
CA CYS A 273 -9.28 -7.79 2.44
C CYS A 273 -8.86 -6.36 2.10
N THR A 274 -9.41 -5.39 2.81
CA THR A 274 -8.94 -4.01 2.79
C THR A 274 -7.47 -3.92 3.17
N GLY A 275 -6.84 -2.88 2.63
CA GLY A 275 -5.42 -2.61 2.76
C GLY A 275 -5.09 -1.65 3.89
N THR A 276 -4.00 -0.92 3.68
CA THR A 276 -3.56 0.22 4.48
C THR A 276 -2.56 1.05 3.65
N THR A 277 -1.91 2.04 4.25
CA THR A 277 -0.75 2.73 3.65
C THR A 277 0.57 2.04 4.00
N ASP A 278 1.56 2.16 3.12
CA ASP A 278 2.92 1.61 3.24
C ASP A 278 3.60 1.89 4.60
N SER A 279 3.47 3.12 5.07
CA SER A 279 4.05 3.58 6.34
C SER A 279 3.41 2.88 7.54
N ILE A 280 2.10 2.59 7.46
CA ILE A 280 1.36 1.88 8.51
C ILE A 280 1.61 0.37 8.41
N ALA A 281 1.71 -0.19 7.21
CA ALA A 281 2.09 -1.58 7.01
C ALA A 281 3.48 -1.87 7.59
N ALA A 282 4.45 -0.97 7.38
CA ALA A 282 5.77 -1.05 7.98
C ALA A 282 5.73 -1.03 9.53
N PHE A 283 4.82 -0.25 10.12
CA PHE A 283 4.59 -0.28 11.56
C PHE A 283 4.02 -1.63 12.03
N LEU A 284 2.98 -2.12 11.34
CA LEU A 284 2.33 -3.40 11.68
C LEU A 284 3.29 -4.57 11.59
N ALA A 285 4.27 -4.53 10.67
CA ALA A 285 5.31 -5.55 10.54
C ALA A 285 6.15 -5.73 11.82
N ALA A 286 6.24 -4.71 12.68
CA ALA A 286 6.93 -4.81 13.97
C ALA A 286 6.15 -5.59 15.05
N ARG A 287 4.89 -5.97 14.78
CA ARG A 287 3.99 -6.69 15.72
C ARG A 287 3.83 -5.98 17.08
N ALA A 288 3.88 -4.65 17.06
CA ALA A 288 3.70 -3.79 18.22
C ALA A 288 2.22 -3.37 18.37
N THR A 289 1.42 -4.20 19.05
CA THR A 289 -0.04 -4.03 19.13
C THR A 289 -0.57 -3.51 20.47
N GLU A 290 0.30 -3.30 21.46
CA GLU A 290 -0.10 -2.83 22.79
C GLU A 290 0.13 -1.32 22.93
N PRO A 291 -0.78 -0.58 23.59
CA PRO A 291 -0.58 0.84 23.84
C PRO A 291 0.75 1.12 24.55
N GLY A 292 1.47 2.16 24.11
CA GLY A 292 2.79 2.51 24.63
C GLY A 292 3.96 1.79 23.97
N LYS A 293 3.72 0.82 23.06
CA LYS A 293 4.77 0.33 22.16
C LYS A 293 4.99 1.32 21.03
N ALA A 294 6.26 1.66 20.80
CA ALA A 294 6.67 2.53 19.71
C ALA A 294 7.65 1.85 18.77
N VAL A 295 7.51 2.11 17.48
CA VAL A 295 8.47 1.69 16.45
C VAL A 295 9.17 2.95 15.95
N ARG A 296 10.51 2.89 15.90
CA ARG A 296 11.33 3.96 15.35
C ARG A 296 11.89 3.51 14.01
N THR A 297 11.55 4.24 12.95
CA THR A 297 12.15 4.05 11.64
C THR A 297 13.22 5.13 11.45
N LEU A 298 14.46 4.69 11.28
CA LEU A 298 15.59 5.54 10.90
C LEU A 298 15.70 5.53 9.39
N GLN A 299 15.21 6.58 8.74
CA GLN A 299 15.33 6.71 7.29
C GLN A 299 16.39 7.75 6.94
N TYR A 300 17.38 7.31 6.16
CA TYR A 300 18.46 8.16 5.67
C TYR A 300 18.13 8.62 4.26
N PHE A 301 18.13 9.93 4.05
CA PHE A 301 18.02 10.50 2.71
C PHE A 301 19.29 11.30 2.41
N ARG A 302 19.78 11.15 1.19
CA ARG A 302 20.98 11.85 0.73
C ARG A 302 20.56 13.10 -0.05
N ILE A 303 20.89 14.27 0.49
CA ILE A 303 20.76 15.55 -0.21
C ILE A 303 22.17 15.99 -0.58
N ALA A 304 22.55 15.81 -1.86
CA ALA A 304 23.90 16.04 -2.35
C ALA A 304 25.00 15.25 -1.58
N ASN A 305 25.92 15.95 -0.91
CA ASN A 305 26.99 15.35 -0.10
C ASN A 305 26.62 15.16 1.38
N TYR A 306 25.36 15.43 1.75
CA TYR A 306 24.87 15.34 3.12
C TYR A 306 23.95 14.15 3.27
N ILE A 307 24.14 13.40 4.35
CA ILE A 307 23.19 12.39 4.80
C ILE A 307 22.38 13.04 5.91
N SER A 308 21.07 13.10 5.73
CA SER A 308 20.16 13.52 6.79
C SER A 308 19.33 12.32 7.24
N ALA A 309 19.17 12.19 8.56
CA ALA A 309 18.32 11.19 9.17
C ALA A 309 17.02 11.86 9.62
N ILE A 310 15.88 11.28 9.23
CA ILE A 310 14.58 11.65 9.79
C ILE A 310 14.18 10.56 10.77
N HIS A 311 13.86 10.99 11.99
CA HIS A 311 13.26 10.12 13.01
C HIS A 311 11.74 10.12 12.86
N LEU A 312 11.19 8.99 12.43
CA LEU A 312 9.76 8.72 12.49
C LEU A 312 9.51 7.78 13.67
N THR A 313 8.79 8.27 14.67
CA THR A 313 8.29 7.45 15.78
C THR A 313 6.80 7.21 15.57
N PHE A 314 6.42 5.95 15.49
CA PHE A 314 5.03 5.52 15.48
C PHE A 314 4.71 4.94 16.85
N SER A 315 3.61 5.37 17.48
CA SER A 315 3.19 4.88 18.80
C SER A 315 1.79 4.29 18.71
N CYS A 316 1.59 3.08 19.24
CA CYS A 316 0.27 2.53 19.44
C CYS A 316 -0.41 3.27 20.62
N GLU A 317 -1.50 3.98 20.35
CA GLU A 317 -2.25 4.73 21.38
C GLU A 317 -3.51 4.00 21.86
N LYS A 318 -4.14 3.19 21.00
CA LYS A 318 -5.33 2.40 21.33
C LYS A 318 -5.34 1.07 20.57
N THR A 319 -5.82 0.04 21.26
CA THR A 319 -6.14 -1.30 20.71
C THR A 319 -7.63 -1.52 20.88
N VAL A 320 -8.38 -1.63 19.78
CA VAL A 320 -9.78 -2.08 19.80
C VAL A 320 -9.81 -3.50 19.25
N LEU A 321 -10.14 -4.51 20.08
CA LEU A 321 -10.23 -5.91 19.67
C LEU A 321 -11.41 -6.14 18.72
#